data_AF-A0AAE3N365-F1
#
_entry.id   AF-A0AAE3N365-F1
#
_cell.length_a   1.000
_cell.length_b   1.000
_cell.length_c   1.000
_cell.angle_alpha   90.00
_cell.angle_beta   90.00
_cell.angle_gamma   90.00
#
_symmetry.space_group_name_H-M   'P 1'
#
loop_
_entity.id
_entity.type
_entity.pdbx_description
1 polymer ?
#
loop_
_entity_poly.entity_id
_entity_poly.type
_entity_poly.pdbx_seq_one_letter_code
_entity_poly.pdbx_strand_id
1 'polypeptide(L)'
;MSTLEESLRILSDRVKSHSSTMATEEAVKTAVVLPFLRALGYDVFDPHEVIPEFTADAVGKKGEKVDYAIKIEGDIRILIECKPISTVLEKRHLNQLFRYFTVTKAKFAILTNGRTFNFYTDLEEPNKLDTRPFLIFDISDIQPATVSELRKFEKSAFNVDAILATAERLKYTSGIKQVIAQLIEEPTEDFVRIVSSDVYEGRLTAQVKEMLTGVVKVAFRDVIMDTVKNRLTSALAETQDVVDKIEEPVIEETDIVTTPEETEGFMIVRAIVRDTIAAKRVVMRDAKSYCAVLVDNNNRKPLARLHFNRSVKYIGLFDGDAEERMIIDTLDQIYDYSDRLRSAAAKYV
;
A
#
# COMPACT_ATOMS: atom_id res chain seq x y z
N MET A 1 14.71 -11.12 -3.80
CA MET A 1 14.31 -9.91 -4.55
C MET A 1 13.29 -9.20 -3.68
N SER A 2 13.47 -7.90 -3.44
CA SER A 2 12.48 -7.10 -2.71
C SER A 2 11.17 -7.06 -3.49
N THR A 3 10.04 -7.06 -2.79
CA THR A 3 8.74 -6.93 -3.44
C THR A 3 8.57 -5.54 -4.06
N LEU A 4 7.64 -5.39 -5.01
CA LEU A 4 7.29 -4.07 -5.57
C LEU A 4 6.91 -3.09 -4.45
N GLU A 5 6.14 -3.54 -3.47
CA GLU A 5 5.70 -2.76 -2.31
C GLU A 5 6.86 -2.24 -1.47
N GLU A 6 7.82 -3.10 -1.14
CA GLU A 6 9.04 -2.70 -0.42
C GLU A 6 9.83 -1.67 -1.22
N SER A 7 9.94 -1.86 -2.53
CA SER A 7 10.70 -0.97 -3.41
C SER A 7 10.03 0.40 -3.52
N LEU A 8 8.70 0.43 -3.66
CA LEU A 8 7.90 1.67 -3.65
C LEU A 8 7.98 2.38 -2.30
N ARG A 9 8.00 1.65 -1.19
CA ARG A 9 8.18 2.22 0.15
C ARG A 9 9.55 2.90 0.30
N ILE A 10 10.62 2.24 -0.15
CA ILE A 10 11.97 2.83 -0.17
C ILE A 10 12.00 4.11 -1.00
N LEU A 11 11.31 4.13 -2.15
CA LEU A 11 11.23 5.32 -3.01
C LEU A 11 10.40 6.45 -2.37
N SER A 12 9.28 6.12 -1.73
CA SER A 12 8.50 7.05 -0.90
C SER A 12 9.38 7.74 0.12
N ASP A 13 10.12 6.95 0.91
CA ASP A 13 10.96 7.46 2.00
C ASP A 13 12.08 8.34 1.45
N ARG A 14 12.67 7.96 0.31
CA ARG A 14 13.68 8.75 -0.40
C ARG A 14 13.12 10.10 -0.85
N VAL A 15 11.95 10.12 -1.49
CA VAL A 15 11.31 11.37 -1.94
C VAL A 15 10.97 12.27 -0.75
N LYS A 16 10.48 11.71 0.36
CA LYS A 16 10.18 12.47 1.58
C LYS A 16 11.41 13.11 2.22
N SER A 17 12.53 12.40 2.23
CA SER A 17 13.76 12.82 2.93
C SER A 17 14.72 13.66 2.08
N HIS A 18 14.74 13.46 0.75
CA HIS A 18 15.76 14.02 -0.14
C HIS A 18 15.18 14.91 -1.25
N SER A 19 13.90 15.30 -1.20
CA SER A 19 13.30 16.15 -2.25
C SER A 19 14.04 17.46 -2.47
N SER A 20 14.62 18.05 -1.42
CA SER A 20 15.37 19.32 -1.48
C SER A 20 16.70 19.20 -2.20
N THR A 21 17.31 18.01 -2.25
CA THR A 21 18.58 17.76 -2.95
C THR A 21 18.38 17.27 -4.39
N MET A 22 17.17 16.84 -4.75
CA MET A 22 16.80 16.36 -6.09
C MET A 22 16.29 17.49 -7.01
N ALA A 23 17.00 18.61 -7.08
CA ALA A 23 16.53 19.80 -7.79
C ALA A 23 16.58 19.70 -9.33
N THR A 24 17.47 18.86 -9.88
CA THR A 24 17.65 18.73 -11.33
C THR A 24 16.88 17.55 -11.89
N GLU A 25 16.53 17.63 -13.18
CA GLU A 25 15.87 16.54 -13.90
C GLU A 25 16.70 15.23 -13.85
N GLU A 26 18.02 15.33 -14.05
CA GLU A 26 18.94 14.18 -13.99
C GLU A 26 19.01 13.54 -12.58
N ALA A 27 18.95 14.35 -11.53
CA ALA A 27 18.88 13.84 -10.17
C ALA A 27 17.57 13.06 -9.94
N VAL A 28 16.44 13.55 -10.47
CA VAL A 28 15.15 12.88 -10.42
C VAL A 28 15.17 11.55 -11.18
N LYS A 29 15.69 11.56 -12.40
CA LYS A 29 15.84 10.36 -13.23
C LYS A 29 16.63 9.28 -12.50
N THR A 30 17.79 9.64 -11.96
CA THR A 30 18.72 8.70 -11.32
C THR A 30 18.21 8.23 -9.96
N ALA A 31 17.71 9.13 -9.12
CA ALA A 31 17.36 8.81 -7.74
C ALA A 31 15.97 8.20 -7.62
N VAL A 32 15.06 8.39 -8.58
CA VAL A 32 13.68 7.88 -8.49
C VAL A 32 13.23 7.13 -9.73
N VAL A 33 13.33 7.71 -10.93
CA VAL A 33 12.75 7.08 -12.13
C VAL A 33 13.41 5.73 -12.45
N LEU A 34 14.75 5.67 -12.52
CA LEU A 34 15.47 4.42 -12.75
C LEU A 34 15.19 3.36 -11.67
N PRO A 35 15.27 3.68 -10.36
CA PRO A 35 14.84 2.76 -9.31
C PRO A 35 13.38 2.30 -9.43
N PHE A 36 12.47 3.17 -9.85
CA PHE A 36 11.06 2.81 -10.09
C PHE A 36 10.94 1.81 -11.25
N LEU A 37 11.63 2.03 -12.37
CA LEU A 37 11.66 1.08 -13.49
C LEU A 37 12.26 -0.27 -13.08
N ARG A 38 13.33 -0.24 -12.28
CA ARG A 38 13.92 -1.46 -11.70
C ARG A 38 12.96 -2.19 -10.77
N ALA A 39 12.16 -1.47 -9.99
CA ALA A 39 11.14 -2.05 -9.12
C ALA A 39 10.04 -2.78 -9.92
N LEU A 40 9.73 -2.31 -11.13
CA LEU A 40 8.85 -2.98 -12.09
C LEU A 40 9.54 -4.16 -12.81
N GLY A 41 10.80 -4.46 -12.51
CA GLY A 41 11.53 -5.61 -13.06
C GLY A 41 12.20 -5.36 -14.42
N TYR A 42 12.26 -4.11 -14.90
CA TYR A 42 13.02 -3.76 -16.11
C TYR A 42 14.52 -3.65 -15.78
N ASP A 43 15.38 -4.11 -16.69
CA ASP A 43 16.82 -3.94 -16.56
C ASP A 43 17.26 -2.55 -17.03
N VAL A 44 17.50 -1.65 -16.07
CA VAL A 44 17.96 -0.28 -16.32
C VAL A 44 19.41 -0.20 -16.80
N PHE A 45 20.16 -1.31 -16.77
CA PHE A 45 21.53 -1.38 -17.28
C PHE A 45 21.61 -2.01 -18.67
N ASP A 46 20.50 -2.57 -19.18
CA ASP A 46 20.41 -3.00 -20.57
C ASP A 46 19.84 -1.87 -21.45
N PRO A 47 20.69 -1.19 -22.27
CA PRO A 47 20.25 -0.12 -23.15
C PRO A 47 19.38 -0.60 -24.31
N HIS A 48 19.17 -1.91 -24.47
CA HIS A 48 18.20 -2.47 -25.42
C HIS A 48 16.81 -2.64 -24.80
N GLU A 49 16.72 -2.67 -23.47
CA GLU A 49 15.47 -2.77 -22.73
C GLU A 49 15.00 -1.41 -22.25
N VAL A 50 15.82 -0.71 -21.45
CA VAL A 50 15.56 0.66 -21.00
C VAL A 50 16.48 1.59 -21.76
N ILE A 51 15.95 2.19 -22.82
CA ILE A 51 16.70 3.01 -23.76
C ILE A 51 16.70 4.47 -23.27
N PRO A 52 17.84 5.02 -22.80
CA PRO A 52 17.93 6.41 -22.42
C PRO A 52 17.95 7.33 -23.65
N GLU A 53 17.51 8.58 -23.48
CA GLU A 53 17.60 9.61 -24.50
C GLU A 53 17.06 9.13 -25.87
N PHE A 54 15.93 8.42 -25.85
CA PHE A 54 15.38 7.74 -27.01
C PHE A 54 15.03 8.74 -28.12
N THR A 55 15.48 8.40 -29.34
CA THR A 55 15.19 9.15 -30.56
C THR A 55 14.52 8.27 -31.60
N ALA A 56 13.62 8.85 -32.38
CA ALA A 56 12.88 8.22 -33.45
C ALA A 56 12.75 9.22 -34.60
N ASP A 57 12.65 8.72 -35.83
CA ASP A 57 12.53 9.55 -37.02
C ASP A 57 11.15 10.22 -37.11
N ALA A 58 10.93 11.24 -36.28
CA ALA A 58 9.75 12.09 -36.33
C ALA A 58 9.94 13.22 -37.35
N VAL A 59 8.97 13.42 -38.23
CA VAL A 59 8.96 14.53 -39.19
C VAL A 59 8.87 15.85 -38.42
N GLY A 60 9.91 16.69 -38.48
CA GLY A 60 9.81 18.12 -38.15
C GLY A 60 10.87 18.72 -37.22
N LYS A 61 11.60 17.96 -36.39
CA LYS A 61 12.69 18.52 -35.57
C LYS A 61 13.78 17.48 -35.26
N LYS A 62 14.96 17.64 -35.89
CA LYS A 62 16.18 16.91 -35.49
C LYS A 62 16.59 17.34 -34.08
N GLY A 63 16.65 16.40 -33.14
CA GLY A 63 17.37 16.57 -31.86
C GLY A 63 16.55 16.61 -30.57
N GLU A 64 15.22 16.57 -30.60
CA GLU A 64 14.41 16.38 -29.38
C GLU A 64 14.35 14.89 -29.04
N LYS A 65 14.58 14.52 -27.78
CA LYS A 65 14.62 13.14 -27.29
C LYS A 65 13.57 12.94 -26.19
N VAL A 66 13.12 11.70 -25.99
CA VAL A 66 12.36 11.30 -24.79
C VAL A 66 13.36 10.71 -23.78
N ASP A 67 13.17 10.96 -22.49
CA ASP A 67 14.17 10.57 -21.48
C ASP A 67 14.43 9.08 -21.41
N TYR A 68 13.36 8.27 -21.42
CA TYR A 68 13.47 6.81 -21.49
C TYR A 68 12.40 6.22 -22.40
N ALA A 69 12.75 5.13 -23.07
CA ALA A 69 11.81 4.24 -23.73
C ALA A 69 12.02 2.81 -23.25
N ILE A 70 10.93 2.10 -22.97
CA ILE A 70 10.97 0.68 -22.57
C ILE A 70 10.59 -0.16 -23.77
N LYS A 71 11.49 -1.07 -24.13
CA LYS A 71 11.32 -2.04 -25.21
C LYS A 71 10.89 -3.38 -24.64
N ILE A 72 9.76 -3.90 -25.12
CA ILE A 72 9.20 -5.18 -24.70
C ILE A 72 8.86 -5.96 -25.98
N GLU A 73 9.34 -7.20 -26.09
CA GLU A 73 9.13 -8.07 -27.26
C GLU A 73 9.56 -7.43 -28.60
N GLY A 74 10.65 -6.67 -28.60
CA GLY A 74 11.18 -6.06 -29.81
C GLY A 74 10.60 -4.69 -30.16
N ASP A 75 9.50 -4.27 -29.52
CA ASP A 75 8.80 -3.03 -29.80
C ASP A 75 8.90 -2.04 -28.62
N ILE A 76 8.95 -0.74 -28.91
CA ILE A 76 8.84 0.30 -27.88
C ILE A 76 7.40 0.29 -27.38
N ARG A 77 7.18 0.02 -26.08
CA ARG A 77 5.84 -0.07 -25.48
C ARG A 77 5.51 1.07 -24.54
N ILE A 78 6.51 1.61 -23.83
CA ILE A 78 6.32 2.68 -22.84
C ILE A 78 7.32 3.80 -23.13
N LEU A 79 6.84 5.03 -23.18
CA LEU A 79 7.67 6.24 -23.27
C LEU A 79 7.63 6.98 -21.94
N ILE A 80 8.75 7.51 -21.47
CA ILE A 80 8.85 8.19 -20.17
C ILE A 80 9.54 9.53 -20.35
N GLU A 81 8.87 10.59 -19.91
CA GLU A 81 9.39 11.96 -19.83
C GLU A 81 9.44 12.39 -18.37
N CYS A 82 10.60 12.88 -17.95
CA CYS A 82 10.86 13.36 -16.61
C CYS A 82 10.93 14.89 -16.59
N LYS A 83 10.60 15.49 -15.44
CA LYS A 83 10.74 16.92 -15.16
C LYS A 83 11.40 17.10 -13.78
N PRO A 84 11.97 18.28 -13.49
CA PRO A 84 12.44 18.60 -12.14
C PRO A 84 11.35 18.44 -11.09
N ILE A 85 11.69 18.01 -9.87
CA ILE A 85 10.72 17.69 -8.80
C ILE A 85 9.82 18.87 -8.39
N SER A 86 10.28 20.10 -8.59
CA SER A 86 9.54 21.34 -8.34
C SER A 86 8.49 21.66 -9.41
N THR A 87 8.51 20.94 -10.54
CA THR A 87 7.63 21.22 -11.69
C THR A 87 6.25 20.61 -11.45
N VAL A 88 5.21 21.43 -11.52
CA VAL A 88 3.83 20.96 -11.62
C VAL A 88 3.60 20.38 -13.02
N LEU A 89 3.13 19.14 -13.10
CA LEU A 89 2.95 18.44 -14.38
C LEU A 89 1.70 18.95 -15.10
N GLU A 90 1.88 19.48 -16.30
CA GLU A 90 0.83 20.10 -17.11
C GLU A 90 0.88 19.60 -18.56
N LYS A 91 -0.19 19.85 -19.32
CA LYS A 91 -0.31 19.42 -20.73
C LYS A 91 0.84 19.88 -21.63
N ARG A 92 1.42 21.06 -21.37
CA ARG A 92 2.56 21.59 -22.15
C ARG A 92 3.81 20.72 -22.06
N HIS A 93 3.93 19.88 -21.03
CA HIS A 93 5.06 18.96 -20.83
C HIS A 93 4.88 17.63 -21.59
N LEU A 94 3.76 17.43 -22.30
CA LEU A 94 3.50 16.22 -23.08
C LEU A 94 4.05 16.29 -24.52
N ASN A 95 4.64 17.42 -24.93
CA ASN A 95 5.04 17.64 -26.33
C ASN A 95 6.01 16.56 -26.86
N GLN A 96 7.02 16.17 -26.06
CA GLN A 96 7.90 15.04 -26.41
C GLN A 96 7.09 13.76 -26.58
N LEU A 97 6.29 13.41 -25.58
CA LEU A 97 5.50 12.18 -25.58
C LEU A 97 4.54 12.12 -26.78
N PHE A 98 3.81 13.19 -27.12
CA PHE A 98 2.89 13.22 -28.27
C PHE A 98 3.58 12.84 -29.59
N ARG A 99 4.72 13.47 -29.88
CA ARG A 99 5.45 13.26 -31.12
C ARG A 99 5.94 11.82 -31.25
N TYR A 100 6.53 11.31 -30.17
CA TYR A 100 7.13 9.99 -30.14
C TYR A 100 6.09 8.87 -30.08
N PHE A 101 4.97 9.10 -29.41
CA PHE A 101 3.88 8.13 -29.33
C PHE A 101 3.28 7.86 -30.72
N THR A 102 3.19 8.89 -31.58
CA THR A 102 2.62 8.77 -32.93
C THR A 102 3.51 7.99 -33.90
N VAL A 103 4.83 8.04 -33.73
CA VAL A 103 5.82 7.42 -34.65
C VAL A 103 6.42 6.12 -34.13
N THR A 104 5.96 5.64 -32.96
CA THR A 104 6.40 4.38 -32.36
C THR A 104 5.20 3.46 -32.16
N LYS A 105 5.46 2.23 -31.70
CA LYS A 105 4.41 1.29 -31.27
C LYS A 105 4.09 1.41 -29.78
N ALA A 106 4.45 2.55 -29.17
CA ALA A 106 4.17 2.79 -27.76
C ALA A 106 2.66 2.75 -27.52
N LYS A 107 2.28 2.12 -26.40
CA LYS A 107 0.88 2.05 -25.94
C LYS A 107 0.66 2.80 -24.64
N PHE A 108 1.74 3.10 -23.92
CA PHE A 108 1.70 3.88 -22.71
C PHE A 108 2.74 4.98 -22.73
N ALA A 109 2.43 6.09 -22.09
CA ALA A 109 3.38 7.15 -21.81
C ALA A 109 3.32 7.54 -20.33
N ILE A 110 4.46 7.87 -19.74
CA ILE A 110 4.58 8.29 -18.35
C ILE A 110 5.21 9.68 -18.33
N LEU A 111 4.50 10.66 -17.78
CA LEU A 111 5.06 11.96 -17.43
C LEU A 111 5.26 12.00 -15.91
N THR A 112 6.46 12.32 -15.46
CA THR A 112 6.77 12.34 -14.02
C THR A 112 7.71 13.47 -13.63
N ASN A 113 7.62 13.92 -12.38
CA ASN A 113 8.64 14.76 -11.73
C ASN A 113 9.35 13.99 -10.59
N GLY A 114 9.23 12.66 -10.57
CA GLY A 114 9.72 11.77 -9.52
C GLY A 114 8.84 11.69 -8.29
N ARG A 115 8.07 12.73 -7.97
CA ARG A 115 7.07 12.65 -6.89
C ARG A 115 5.73 12.17 -7.42
N THR A 116 5.24 12.82 -8.47
CA THR A 116 3.97 12.51 -9.12
C THR A 116 4.24 11.77 -10.42
N PHE A 117 3.45 10.73 -10.67
CA PHE A 117 3.49 9.94 -11.90
C PHE A 117 2.15 9.99 -12.59
N ASN A 118 2.13 10.42 -13.85
CA ASN A 118 0.94 10.47 -14.69
C ASN A 118 1.11 9.47 -15.84
N PHE A 119 0.24 8.47 -15.90
CA PHE A 119 0.22 7.45 -16.95
C PHE A 119 -0.86 7.78 -17.98
N TYR A 120 -0.50 7.72 -19.25
CA TYR A 120 -1.31 8.06 -20.41
C TYR A 120 -1.32 6.91 -21.41
N THR A 121 -2.33 6.89 -22.27
CA THR A 121 -2.52 5.90 -23.34
C THR A 121 -3.38 6.51 -24.46
N ASP A 122 -3.76 5.73 -25.46
CA ASP A 122 -4.49 6.11 -26.67
C ASP A 122 -5.93 5.55 -26.71
N LEU A 123 -6.74 5.88 -25.70
CA LEU A 123 -8.12 5.38 -25.62
C LEU A 123 -9.08 6.12 -26.58
N GLU A 124 -8.78 7.37 -26.95
CA GLU A 124 -9.64 8.15 -27.84
C GLU A 124 -9.41 7.82 -29.32
N GLU A 125 -8.15 7.85 -29.75
CA GLU A 125 -7.75 7.59 -31.14
C GLU A 125 -6.49 6.71 -31.15
N PRO A 126 -6.47 5.58 -31.88
CA PRO A 126 -5.31 4.70 -31.92
C PRO A 126 -4.02 5.43 -32.32
N ASN A 127 -2.94 5.19 -31.57
CA ASN A 127 -1.61 5.79 -31.73
C ASN A 127 -1.58 7.31 -31.57
N LYS A 128 -2.60 7.91 -30.93
CA LYS A 128 -2.62 9.31 -30.55
C LYS A 128 -2.82 9.39 -29.04
N LEU A 129 -1.79 9.90 -28.36
CA LEU A 129 -1.80 9.97 -26.91
C LEU A 129 -2.95 10.87 -26.41
N ASP A 130 -3.68 10.39 -25.41
CA ASP A 130 -4.73 11.18 -24.76
C ASP A 130 -4.12 12.34 -23.96
N THR A 131 -4.87 13.44 -23.84
CA THR A 131 -4.44 14.59 -23.02
C THR A 131 -4.69 14.42 -21.53
N ARG A 132 -5.48 13.41 -21.14
CA ARG A 132 -5.82 13.11 -19.75
C ARG A 132 -5.17 11.79 -19.35
N PRO A 133 -4.43 11.74 -18.23
CA PRO A 133 -3.89 10.48 -17.74
C PRO A 133 -5.02 9.58 -17.22
N PHE A 134 -4.85 8.27 -17.36
CA PHE A 134 -5.77 7.31 -16.77
C PHE A 134 -5.39 6.95 -15.33
N LEU A 135 -4.11 7.07 -14.96
CA LEU A 135 -3.62 6.82 -13.60
C LEU A 135 -2.69 7.96 -13.17
N ILE A 136 -2.98 8.54 -12.00
CA ILE A 136 -2.15 9.56 -11.34
C ILE A 136 -1.90 9.10 -9.91
N PHE A 137 -0.66 9.18 -9.44
CA PHE A 137 -0.34 8.99 -8.02
C PHE A 137 0.87 9.79 -7.56
N ASP A 138 0.93 10.08 -6.26
CA ASP A 138 2.11 10.58 -5.56
C ASP A 138 2.84 9.39 -4.93
N ILE A 139 4.11 9.18 -5.29
CA ILE A 139 4.91 8.07 -4.78
C ILE A 139 5.14 8.16 -3.27
N SER A 140 5.06 9.36 -2.69
CA SER A 140 5.19 9.56 -1.24
C SER A 140 3.93 9.16 -0.46
N ASP A 141 2.81 8.95 -1.14
CA ASP A 141 1.54 8.53 -0.55
C ASP A 141 0.79 7.55 -1.47
N ILE A 142 1.41 6.39 -1.70
CA ILE A 142 0.83 5.34 -2.54
C ILE A 142 -0.28 4.59 -1.80
N GLN A 143 -1.43 4.52 -2.45
CA GLN A 143 -2.58 3.75 -2.01
C GLN A 143 -2.47 2.28 -2.48
N PRO A 144 -2.98 1.29 -1.72
CA PRO A 144 -2.92 -0.13 -2.11
C PRO A 144 -3.55 -0.43 -3.48
N ALA A 145 -4.63 0.27 -3.83
CA ALA A 145 -5.25 0.16 -5.15
C ALA A 145 -4.29 0.58 -6.27
N THR A 146 -3.48 1.62 -6.06
CA THR A 146 -2.45 2.05 -7.01
C THR A 146 -1.37 1.00 -7.19
N VAL A 147 -0.93 0.34 -6.10
CA VAL A 147 0.03 -0.77 -6.19
C VAL A 147 -0.51 -1.88 -7.07
N SER A 148 -1.79 -2.24 -6.91
CA SER A 148 -2.45 -3.27 -7.71
C SER A 148 -2.45 -2.93 -9.21
N GLU A 149 -2.63 -1.65 -9.55
CA GLU A 149 -2.52 -1.19 -10.95
C GLU A 149 -1.07 -1.17 -11.45
N LEU A 150 -0.11 -0.78 -10.61
CA LEU A 150 1.32 -0.79 -10.95
C LEU A 150 1.86 -2.20 -11.20
N ARG A 151 1.32 -3.24 -10.55
CA ARG A 151 1.69 -4.64 -10.82
C ARG A 151 1.47 -5.03 -12.27
N LYS A 152 0.47 -4.46 -12.94
CA LYS A 152 0.23 -4.71 -14.38
C LYS A 152 1.35 -4.15 -15.27
N PHE A 153 2.15 -3.22 -14.76
CA PHE A 153 3.32 -2.66 -15.44
C PHE A 153 4.62 -3.39 -15.10
N GLU A 154 4.59 -4.39 -14.21
CA GLU A 154 5.74 -5.26 -13.99
C GLU A 154 6.07 -6.03 -15.28
N LYS A 155 7.35 -6.15 -15.62
CA LYS A 155 7.83 -6.81 -16.85
C LYS A 155 7.21 -8.20 -17.04
N SER A 156 7.06 -8.98 -15.97
CA SER A 156 6.51 -10.35 -15.99
C SER A 156 4.98 -10.41 -16.17
N ALA A 157 4.27 -9.33 -15.86
CA ALA A 157 2.81 -9.25 -15.92
C ALA A 157 2.30 -8.29 -17.01
N PHE A 158 3.22 -7.65 -17.76
CA PHE A 158 2.90 -6.63 -18.73
C PHE A 158 2.03 -7.20 -19.87
N ASN A 159 0.80 -6.72 -19.94
CA ASN A 159 -0.15 -7.09 -20.98
C ASN A 159 -0.93 -5.85 -21.42
N VAL A 160 -0.75 -5.46 -22.68
CA VAL A 160 -1.33 -4.24 -23.25
C VAL A 160 -2.86 -4.26 -23.14
N ASP A 161 -3.52 -5.34 -23.54
CA ASP A 161 -4.98 -5.42 -23.60
C ASP A 161 -5.60 -5.36 -22.20
N ALA A 162 -5.00 -6.06 -21.22
CA ALA A 162 -5.47 -6.04 -19.83
C ALA A 162 -5.32 -4.66 -19.17
N ILE A 163 -4.22 -3.95 -19.46
CA ILE A 163 -4.00 -2.60 -18.97
C ILE A 163 -5.01 -1.63 -19.62
N LEU A 164 -5.19 -1.68 -20.95
CA LEU A 164 -6.13 -0.83 -21.67
C LEU A 164 -7.58 -1.00 -21.17
N ALA A 165 -8.01 -2.24 -20.93
CA ALA A 165 -9.32 -2.54 -20.37
C ALA A 165 -9.54 -1.89 -18.99
N THR A 166 -8.47 -1.74 -18.20
CA THR A 166 -8.58 -1.05 -16.90
C THR A 166 -8.43 0.47 -17.04
N ALA A 167 -7.61 0.93 -17.98
CA ALA A 167 -7.32 2.34 -18.23
C ALA A 167 -8.58 3.13 -18.56
N GLU A 168 -9.52 2.58 -19.33
CA GLU A 168 -10.78 3.24 -19.64
C GLU A 168 -11.58 3.57 -18.37
N ARG A 169 -11.78 2.57 -17.49
CA ARG A 169 -12.45 2.75 -16.21
C ARG A 169 -11.72 3.76 -15.32
N LEU A 170 -10.39 3.67 -15.25
CA LEU A 170 -9.57 4.55 -14.41
C LEU A 170 -9.59 6.00 -14.90
N LYS A 171 -9.57 6.24 -16.22
CA LYS A 171 -9.67 7.56 -16.83
C LYS A 171 -10.93 8.29 -16.38
N TYR A 172 -12.09 7.63 -16.48
CA TYR A 172 -13.35 8.23 -16.03
C TYR A 172 -13.39 8.39 -14.50
N THR A 173 -12.97 7.37 -13.75
CA THR A 173 -12.94 7.45 -12.28
C THR A 173 -12.06 8.59 -11.78
N SER A 174 -10.87 8.76 -12.35
CA SER A 174 -9.92 9.83 -12.01
C SER A 174 -10.49 11.21 -12.36
N GLY A 175 -11.06 11.34 -13.57
CA GLY A 175 -11.71 12.58 -14.00
C GLY A 175 -12.89 12.97 -13.10
N ILE A 176 -13.73 12.01 -12.71
CA ILE A 176 -14.86 12.25 -11.80
C ILE A 176 -14.35 12.65 -10.41
N LYS A 177 -13.31 11.99 -9.88
CA LYS A 177 -12.69 12.36 -8.60
C LYS A 177 -12.19 13.81 -8.59
N GLN A 178 -11.57 14.27 -9.68
CA GLN A 178 -11.12 15.66 -9.80
C GLN A 178 -12.31 16.64 -9.79
N VAL A 179 -13.39 16.33 -10.51
CA VAL A 179 -14.61 17.14 -10.48
C VAL A 179 -15.22 17.19 -9.08
N ILE A 180 -15.32 16.04 -8.39
CA ILE A 180 -15.83 15.99 -7.02
C ILE A 180 -14.95 16.83 -6.08
N ALA A 181 -13.63 16.70 -6.16
CA ALA A 181 -12.69 17.49 -5.36
C ALA A 181 -12.88 19.00 -5.59
N GLN A 182 -13.09 19.41 -6.84
CA GLN A 182 -13.38 20.79 -7.17
C GLN A 182 -14.73 21.24 -6.62
N LEU A 183 -15.78 20.41 -6.70
CA LEU A 183 -17.10 20.73 -6.14
C LEU A 183 -17.11 20.88 -4.62
N ILE A 184 -16.21 20.19 -3.91
CA ILE A 184 -16.04 20.34 -2.45
C ILE A 184 -15.48 21.73 -2.11
N GLU A 185 -14.51 22.22 -2.88
CA GLU A 185 -13.89 23.53 -2.65
C GLU A 185 -14.74 24.68 -3.23
N GLU A 186 -15.31 24.49 -4.41
CA GLU A 186 -16.08 25.47 -5.15
C GLU A 186 -17.34 24.81 -5.74
N PRO A 187 -18.43 24.71 -4.95
CA PRO A 187 -19.70 24.17 -5.43
C PRO A 187 -20.23 24.97 -6.61
N THR A 188 -20.58 24.29 -7.71
CA THR A 188 -21.22 24.93 -8.87
C THR A 188 -22.68 25.27 -8.57
N GLU A 189 -23.25 26.26 -9.27
CA GLU A 189 -24.67 26.63 -9.11
C GLU A 189 -25.62 25.45 -9.33
N ASP A 190 -25.33 24.61 -10.33
CA ASP A 190 -26.14 23.43 -10.62
C ASP A 190 -26.09 22.41 -9.48
N PHE A 191 -24.91 22.18 -8.92
CA PHE A 191 -24.77 21.30 -7.77
C PHE A 191 -25.51 21.84 -6.55
N VAL A 192 -25.36 23.13 -6.24
CA VAL A 192 -26.08 23.80 -5.14
C VAL A 192 -27.59 23.66 -5.32
N ARG A 193 -28.11 23.87 -6.53
CA ARG A 193 -29.53 23.69 -6.83
C ARG A 193 -30.01 22.25 -6.60
N ILE A 194 -29.24 21.25 -7.04
CA ILE A 194 -29.60 19.83 -6.87
C ILE A 194 -29.66 19.44 -5.40
N VAL A 195 -28.68 19.84 -4.59
CA VAL A 195 -28.61 19.40 -3.18
C VAL A 195 -29.52 20.23 -2.26
N SER A 196 -29.97 21.40 -2.69
CA SER A 196 -30.85 22.28 -1.90
C SER A 196 -32.33 22.15 -2.24
N SER A 197 -32.70 21.45 -3.32
CA SER A 197 -34.08 21.38 -3.80
C SER A 197 -35.05 20.80 -2.77
N ASP A 198 -34.58 19.85 -1.96
CA ASP A 198 -35.41 19.09 -1.03
C ASP A 198 -35.41 19.70 0.39
N VAL A 199 -34.61 20.75 0.61
CA VAL A 199 -34.46 21.41 1.92
C VAL A 199 -34.90 22.88 1.91
N TYR A 200 -34.97 23.52 0.73
CA TYR A 200 -35.36 24.92 0.60
C TYR A 200 -36.60 25.07 -0.30
N GLU A 201 -37.74 25.40 0.31
CA GLU A 201 -39.03 25.53 -0.39
C GLU A 201 -39.24 26.90 -1.07
N GLY A 202 -38.33 27.86 -0.85
CA GLY A 202 -38.45 29.22 -1.38
C GLY A 202 -37.93 29.38 -2.81
N ARG A 203 -38.07 30.58 -3.37
CA ARG A 203 -37.46 30.92 -4.67
C ARG A 203 -35.95 31.08 -4.52
N LEU A 204 -35.19 30.45 -5.42
CA LEU A 204 -33.73 30.59 -5.53
C LEU A 204 -33.35 31.96 -6.12
N THR A 205 -33.45 33.02 -5.32
CA THR A 205 -32.91 34.34 -5.65
C THR A 205 -31.38 34.34 -5.58
N ALA A 206 -30.72 35.36 -6.13
CA ALA A 206 -29.25 35.47 -6.08
C ALA A 206 -28.70 35.44 -4.63
N GLN A 207 -29.34 36.17 -3.71
CA GLN A 207 -28.94 36.18 -2.29
C GLN A 207 -29.12 34.81 -1.62
N VAL A 208 -30.23 34.13 -1.93
CA VAL A 208 -30.49 32.79 -1.40
C VAL A 208 -29.50 31.77 -1.96
N LYS A 209 -29.18 31.85 -3.26
CA LYS A 209 -28.15 31.01 -3.87
C LYS A 209 -26.80 31.20 -3.19
N GLU A 210 -26.36 32.43 -2.97
CA GLU A 210 -25.09 32.73 -2.30
C GLU A 210 -25.03 32.15 -0.88
N MET A 211 -26.12 32.32 -0.12
CA MET A 211 -26.26 31.72 1.21
C MET A 211 -26.18 30.18 1.14
N LEU A 212 -26.94 29.56 0.22
CA LEU A 212 -26.96 28.10 0.05
C LEU A 212 -25.61 27.56 -0.43
N THR A 213 -24.88 28.25 -1.30
CA THR A 213 -23.52 27.87 -1.71
C THR A 213 -22.61 27.76 -0.49
N GLY A 214 -22.68 28.72 0.44
CA GLY A 214 -21.94 28.67 1.70
C GLY A 214 -22.33 27.48 2.58
N VAL A 215 -23.63 27.24 2.75
CA VAL A 215 -24.15 26.10 3.53
C VAL A 215 -23.75 24.76 2.92
N VAL A 216 -23.86 24.62 1.60
CA VAL A 216 -23.48 23.40 0.86
C VAL A 216 -21.99 23.12 1.03
N LYS A 217 -21.13 24.14 0.92
CA LYS A 217 -19.68 23.97 1.12
C LYS A 217 -19.35 23.46 2.52
N VAL A 218 -20.00 24.00 3.56
CA VAL A 218 -19.82 23.55 4.95
C VAL A 218 -20.33 22.12 5.13
N ALA A 219 -21.58 21.85 4.73
CA ALA A 219 -22.19 20.53 4.87
C ALA A 219 -21.41 19.43 4.15
N PHE A 220 -20.89 19.72 2.95
CA PHE A 220 -20.14 18.73 2.17
C PHE A 220 -18.82 18.36 2.87
N ARG A 221 -18.12 19.35 3.44
CA ARG A 221 -16.90 19.12 4.23
C ARG A 221 -17.20 18.35 5.53
N ASP A 222 -18.27 18.72 6.22
CA ASP A 222 -18.66 18.08 7.48
C ASP A 222 -19.02 16.61 7.28
N VAL A 223 -19.77 16.27 6.22
CA VAL A 223 -20.09 14.86 5.89
C VAL A 223 -18.82 14.02 5.68
N ILE A 224 -17.81 14.57 5.00
CA ILE A 224 -16.53 13.88 4.80
C ILE A 224 -15.81 13.70 6.13
N MET A 225 -15.73 14.75 6.95
CA MET A 225 -15.07 14.71 8.25
C MET A 225 -15.75 13.76 9.22
N ASP A 226 -17.08 13.74 9.26
CA ASP A 226 -17.87 12.82 10.07
C ASP A 226 -17.67 11.38 9.60
N THR A 227 -17.59 11.14 8.29
CA THR A 227 -17.29 9.80 7.75
C THR A 227 -15.91 9.31 8.18
N VAL A 228 -14.90 10.18 8.10
CA VAL A 228 -13.53 9.87 8.54
C VAL A 228 -13.49 9.63 10.04
N LYS A 229 -14.12 10.50 10.82
CA LYS A 229 -14.23 10.39 12.28
C LYS A 229 -14.92 9.09 12.67
N ASN A 230 -16.06 8.76 12.06
CA ASN A 230 -16.78 7.52 12.33
C ASN A 230 -15.93 6.30 12.03
N ARG A 231 -15.19 6.27 10.90
CA ARG A 231 -14.26 5.18 10.60
C ARG A 231 -13.12 5.07 11.62
N LEU A 232 -12.53 6.19 12.04
CA LEU A 232 -11.50 6.21 13.07
C LEU A 232 -12.04 5.75 14.42
N THR A 233 -13.21 6.23 14.82
CA THR A 233 -13.87 5.84 16.07
C THR A 233 -14.25 4.36 16.06
N SER A 234 -14.74 3.81 14.94
CA SER A 234 -14.98 2.37 14.81
C SER A 234 -13.70 1.55 14.89
N ALA A 235 -12.62 1.97 14.22
CA ALA A 235 -11.33 1.29 14.31
C ALA A 235 -10.72 1.38 15.73
N LEU A 236 -10.92 2.49 16.42
CA LEU A 236 -10.50 2.68 17.82
C LEU A 236 -11.36 1.86 18.79
N ALA A 237 -12.67 1.75 18.56
CA ALA A 237 -13.57 0.92 19.34
C ALA A 237 -13.24 -0.57 19.18
N GLU A 238 -12.87 -1.02 17.97
CA GLU A 238 -12.36 -2.38 17.75
C GLU A 238 -11.09 -2.64 18.57
N THR A 239 -10.17 -1.67 18.70
CA THR A 239 -9.02 -1.81 19.60
C THR A 239 -9.41 -1.74 21.09
N GLN A 240 -10.46 -1.00 21.46
CA GLN A 240 -10.92 -0.87 22.84
C GLN A 240 -11.66 -2.13 23.32
N ASP A 241 -12.45 -2.79 22.45
CA ASP A 241 -13.09 -4.09 22.72
C ASP A 241 -12.06 -5.21 22.96
N VAL A 242 -10.88 -5.10 22.36
CA VAL A 242 -9.74 -5.98 22.71
C VAL A 242 -9.20 -5.64 24.09
N VAL A 243 -9.13 -4.36 24.47
CA VAL A 243 -8.63 -3.92 25.80
C VAL A 243 -9.60 -4.29 26.94
N ASP A 244 -10.92 -4.15 26.75
CA ASP A 244 -11.90 -4.52 27.78
C ASP A 244 -11.98 -6.04 27.99
N LYS A 245 -11.69 -6.85 26.95
CA LYS A 245 -11.50 -8.31 27.09
C LYS A 245 -10.20 -8.71 27.80
N ILE A 246 -9.23 -7.81 27.97
CA ILE A 246 -7.98 -8.06 28.71
C ILE A 246 -8.23 -7.99 30.24
N GLU A 247 -9.27 -7.27 30.69
CA GLU A 247 -9.55 -7.01 32.11
C GLU A 247 -10.60 -7.94 32.76
N GLU A 248 -11.18 -8.90 32.03
CA GLU A 248 -12.04 -9.90 32.69
C GLU A 248 -11.25 -10.69 33.76
N PRO A 249 -11.78 -10.81 34.99
CA PRO A 249 -11.09 -11.53 36.06
C PRO A 249 -10.93 -12.99 35.66
N VAL A 250 -9.75 -13.54 35.95
CA VAL A 250 -9.44 -14.96 35.77
C VAL A 250 -10.50 -15.77 36.50
N ILE A 251 -11.16 -16.69 35.80
CA ILE A 251 -12.06 -17.67 36.43
C ILE A 251 -11.20 -18.46 37.42
N GLU A 252 -11.42 -18.26 38.72
CA GLU A 252 -10.74 -19.04 39.76
C GLU A 252 -11.29 -20.48 39.73
N GLU A 253 -10.70 -21.33 38.88
CA GLU A 253 -10.90 -22.78 39.02
C GLU A 253 -10.20 -23.28 40.29
N THR A 254 -10.94 -24.05 41.09
CA THR A 254 -10.51 -24.48 42.43
C THR A 254 -9.38 -25.53 42.37
N ASP A 255 -9.27 -26.29 41.27
CA ASP A 255 -8.30 -27.36 41.06
C ASP A 255 -7.49 -27.15 39.77
N ILE A 256 -6.24 -27.65 39.72
CA ILE A 256 -5.42 -27.64 38.51
C ILE A 256 -5.86 -28.81 37.64
N VAL A 257 -6.48 -28.53 36.49
CA VAL A 257 -6.94 -29.53 35.52
C VAL A 257 -6.24 -29.32 34.20
N THR A 258 -5.34 -30.23 33.84
CA THR A 258 -4.67 -30.18 32.54
C THR A 258 -5.64 -30.58 31.43
N THR A 259 -5.95 -29.63 30.57
CA THR A 259 -6.95 -29.79 29.51
C THR A 259 -6.37 -30.49 28.27
N PRO A 260 -7.24 -31.08 27.41
CA PRO A 260 -6.81 -31.62 26.12
C PRO A 260 -6.14 -30.56 25.24
N GLU A 261 -6.62 -29.31 25.27
CA GLU A 261 -6.05 -28.20 24.50
C GLU A 261 -4.64 -27.83 24.97
N GLU A 262 -4.39 -27.79 26.27
CA GLU A 262 -3.03 -27.55 26.80
C GLU A 262 -2.08 -28.69 26.44
N THR A 263 -2.58 -29.92 26.45
CA THR A 263 -1.82 -31.09 26.02
C THR A 263 -1.45 -30.99 24.54
N GLU A 264 -2.39 -30.57 23.69
CA GLU A 264 -2.16 -30.37 22.26
C GLU A 264 -1.18 -29.21 22.00
N GLY A 265 -1.40 -28.05 22.61
CA GLY A 265 -0.49 -26.91 22.52
C GLY A 265 0.93 -27.24 22.98
N PHE A 266 1.06 -28.02 24.06
CA PHE A 266 2.36 -28.55 24.50
C PHE A 266 3.02 -29.42 23.43
N MET A 267 2.27 -30.32 22.80
CA MET A 267 2.81 -31.18 21.74
C MET A 267 3.27 -30.37 20.53
N ILE A 268 2.53 -29.31 20.16
CA ILE A 268 2.92 -28.39 19.08
C ILE A 268 4.24 -27.69 19.42
N VAL A 269 4.34 -27.05 20.60
CA VAL A 269 5.57 -26.38 21.04
C VAL A 269 6.74 -27.37 21.08
N ARG A 270 6.52 -28.56 21.64
CA ARG A 270 7.52 -29.63 21.72
C ARG A 270 7.98 -30.13 20.36
N ALA A 271 7.09 -30.17 19.37
CA ALA A 271 7.42 -30.54 18.00
C ALA A 271 8.26 -29.46 17.31
N ILE A 272 7.89 -28.18 17.47
CA ILE A 272 8.59 -27.04 16.90
C ILE A 272 10.06 -26.97 17.35
N VAL A 273 10.31 -27.12 18.66
CA VAL A 273 11.67 -26.95 19.22
C VAL A 273 12.54 -28.20 19.15
N ARG A 274 12.02 -29.31 18.61
CA ARG A 274 12.69 -30.63 18.62
C ARG A 274 13.99 -30.65 17.81
N ASP A 275 14.09 -29.79 16.82
CA ASP A 275 15.31 -29.57 16.02
C ASP A 275 16.42 -28.85 16.80
N THR A 276 16.06 -28.14 17.87
CA THR A 276 16.95 -27.29 18.66
C THR A 276 17.33 -27.97 19.98
N ILE A 277 16.36 -28.59 20.67
CA ILE A 277 16.57 -29.26 21.95
C ILE A 277 15.91 -30.63 21.97
N ALA A 278 16.56 -31.60 22.62
CA ALA A 278 16.03 -32.95 22.72
C ALA A 278 14.64 -32.97 23.37
N ALA A 279 13.66 -33.57 22.70
CA ALA A 279 12.25 -33.60 23.13
C ALA A 279 11.98 -34.18 24.53
N LYS A 280 12.94 -34.91 25.13
CA LYS A 280 12.88 -35.41 26.51
C LYS A 280 13.12 -34.32 27.57
N ARG A 281 13.81 -33.24 27.17
CA ARG A 281 14.11 -32.08 28.04
C ARG A 281 12.93 -31.10 28.09
N VAL A 282 11.99 -31.19 27.15
CA VAL A 282 10.81 -30.32 27.08
C VAL A 282 9.70 -30.93 27.92
N VAL A 283 9.31 -30.25 28.99
CA VAL A 283 8.38 -30.75 30.02
C VAL A 283 7.23 -29.77 30.20
N MET A 284 6.02 -30.31 30.29
CA MET A 284 4.82 -29.56 30.62
C MET A 284 4.64 -29.50 32.14
N ARG A 285 4.31 -28.32 32.67
CA ARG A 285 3.93 -28.11 34.07
C ARG A 285 2.73 -27.18 34.13
N ASP A 286 1.60 -27.75 34.48
CA ASP A 286 0.34 -27.03 34.56
C ASP A 286 0.20 -26.23 35.87
N ALA A 287 -0.52 -25.11 35.81
CA ALA A 287 -0.82 -24.24 36.93
C ALA A 287 -2.14 -23.50 36.69
N LYS A 288 -2.79 -23.04 37.76
CA LYS A 288 -4.11 -22.38 37.70
C LYS A 288 -4.22 -21.24 36.69
N SER A 289 -3.14 -20.49 36.49
CA SER A 289 -3.14 -19.29 35.64
C SER A 289 -2.65 -19.54 34.22
N TYR A 290 -1.95 -20.64 33.96
CA TYR A 290 -1.39 -21.01 32.66
C TYR A 290 -0.72 -22.39 32.75
N CYS A 291 -0.59 -23.06 31.60
CA CYS A 291 0.24 -24.26 31.46
C CYS A 291 1.65 -23.91 30.96
N ALA A 292 2.67 -24.22 31.73
CA ALA A 292 4.07 -23.90 31.41
C ALA A 292 4.72 -25.00 30.56
N VAL A 293 5.48 -24.59 29.54
CA VAL A 293 6.38 -25.46 28.78
C VAL A 293 7.82 -25.08 29.12
N LEU A 294 8.56 -26.01 29.74
CA LEU A 294 9.86 -25.75 30.37
C LEU A 294 10.94 -26.67 29.82
N VAL A 295 12.19 -26.20 29.86
CA VAL A 295 13.38 -27.04 29.66
C VAL A 295 13.85 -27.62 31.00
N ASP A 296 14.19 -28.91 31.01
CA ASP A 296 14.72 -29.66 32.17
C ASP A 296 13.82 -29.58 33.42
N ASN A 297 12.51 -29.37 33.23
CA ASN A 297 11.54 -29.19 34.32
C ASN A 297 11.91 -28.04 35.29
N ASN A 298 12.59 -27.00 34.77
CA ASN A 298 13.12 -25.89 35.55
C ASN A 298 12.39 -24.58 35.23
N ASN A 299 11.78 -23.95 36.25
CA ASN A 299 11.04 -22.69 36.10
C ASN A 299 11.91 -21.51 35.62
N ARG A 300 13.25 -21.61 35.71
CA ARG A 300 14.18 -20.60 35.17
C ARG A 300 14.53 -20.82 33.70
N LYS A 301 14.00 -21.88 33.06
CA LYS A 301 14.20 -22.18 31.65
C LYS A 301 12.86 -22.30 30.90
N PRO A 302 12.04 -21.23 30.86
CA PRO A 302 10.77 -21.27 30.16
C PRO A 302 10.95 -21.27 28.63
N LEU A 303 10.17 -22.09 27.92
CA LEU A 303 10.02 -22.06 26.46
C LEU A 303 8.77 -21.29 26.06
N ALA A 304 7.64 -21.63 26.69
CA ALA A 304 6.36 -21.01 26.45
C ALA A 304 5.44 -21.08 27.68
N ARG A 305 4.41 -20.24 27.71
CA ARG A 305 3.26 -20.36 28.61
C ARG A 305 1.97 -20.38 27.79
N LEU A 306 1.13 -21.37 28.02
CA LEU A 306 -0.15 -21.54 27.35
C LEU A 306 -1.24 -21.00 28.27
N HIS A 307 -1.82 -19.84 27.92
CA HIS A 307 -2.89 -19.20 28.70
C HIS A 307 -4.23 -19.54 28.04
N PHE A 308 -4.66 -20.81 28.14
CA PHE A 308 -5.88 -21.31 27.48
C PHE A 308 -7.10 -21.35 28.42
N ASN A 309 -6.89 -21.00 29.68
CA ASN A 309 -7.88 -20.90 30.75
C ASN A 309 -8.70 -19.58 30.72
N ARG A 310 -8.72 -18.87 29.59
CA ARG A 310 -9.38 -17.56 29.42
C ARG A 310 -10.26 -17.56 28.17
N SER A 311 -11.21 -16.62 28.10
CA SER A 311 -12.06 -16.38 26.92
C SER A 311 -11.24 -16.02 25.67
N VAL A 312 -10.09 -15.36 25.86
CA VAL A 312 -9.08 -15.10 24.83
C VAL A 312 -7.85 -15.95 25.13
N LYS A 313 -7.37 -16.74 24.17
CA LYS A 313 -6.19 -17.60 24.34
C LYS A 313 -4.91 -16.82 24.04
N TYR A 314 -3.85 -17.10 24.79
CA TYR A 314 -2.54 -16.51 24.55
C TYR A 314 -1.42 -17.55 24.59
N ILE A 315 -0.36 -17.30 23.82
CA ILE A 315 0.95 -17.93 24.00
C ILE A 315 1.95 -16.90 24.53
N GLY A 316 2.55 -17.19 25.68
CA GLY A 316 3.67 -16.43 26.25
C GLY A 316 4.99 -16.92 25.68
N LEU A 317 5.79 -16.02 25.10
CA LEU A 317 7.07 -16.28 24.45
C LEU A 317 8.24 -15.70 25.25
N PHE A 318 9.40 -16.38 25.20
CA PHE A 318 10.59 -16.09 26.04
C PHE A 318 11.88 -15.88 25.23
N ASP A 319 11.76 -15.48 23.97
CA ASP A 319 12.88 -15.13 23.09
C ASP A 319 13.53 -13.77 23.45
N GLY A 320 12.83 -12.89 24.17
CA GLY A 320 13.37 -11.64 24.75
C GLY A 320 13.85 -11.74 26.21
N ASP A 321 13.95 -10.59 26.88
CA ASP A 321 14.33 -10.46 28.30
C ASP A 321 13.17 -10.74 29.27
N ALA A 322 11.93 -10.62 28.79
CA ALA A 322 10.70 -10.83 29.55
C ALA A 322 9.70 -11.67 28.74
N GLU A 323 8.64 -12.14 29.41
CA GLU A 323 7.52 -12.81 28.74
C GLU A 323 6.75 -11.80 27.87
N GLU A 324 6.58 -12.12 26.59
CA GLU A 324 5.65 -11.40 25.70
C GLU A 324 4.46 -12.31 25.38
N ARG A 325 3.23 -11.79 25.52
CA ARG A 325 2.01 -12.56 25.28
C ARG A 325 1.43 -12.22 23.91
N MET A 326 1.24 -13.24 23.10
CA MET A 326 0.60 -13.14 21.79
C MET A 326 -0.78 -13.78 21.84
N ILE A 327 -1.79 -13.06 21.36
CA ILE A 327 -3.16 -13.59 21.21
C ILE A 327 -3.14 -14.67 20.14
N ILE A 328 -3.83 -15.77 20.40
CA ILE A 328 -4.14 -16.79 19.39
C ILE A 328 -5.63 -17.11 19.45
N ASP A 329 -6.24 -17.26 18.28
CA ASP A 329 -7.61 -17.72 18.09
C ASP A 329 -7.67 -19.25 17.97
N THR A 330 -6.62 -19.86 17.41
CA THR A 330 -6.51 -21.31 17.18
C THR A 330 -5.13 -21.84 17.57
N LEU A 331 -5.02 -23.13 17.89
CA LEU A 331 -3.73 -23.74 18.23
C LEU A 331 -2.76 -23.79 17.03
N ASP A 332 -3.26 -23.75 15.80
CA ASP A 332 -2.43 -23.71 14.59
C ASP A 332 -1.57 -22.44 14.51
N GLN A 333 -2.05 -21.31 15.06
CA GLN A 333 -1.28 -20.06 15.10
C GLN A 333 -0.03 -20.15 15.98
N ILE A 334 0.15 -21.21 16.79
CA ILE A 334 1.41 -21.46 17.49
C ILE A 334 2.57 -21.63 16.47
N TYR A 335 2.29 -22.15 15.27
CA TYR A 335 3.30 -22.32 14.22
C TYR A 335 3.83 -20.99 13.68
N ASP A 336 3.05 -19.91 13.72
CA ASP A 336 3.48 -18.57 13.30
C ASP A 336 4.62 -18.02 14.19
N TYR A 337 4.75 -18.57 15.41
CA TYR A 337 5.80 -18.22 16.37
C TYR A 337 6.96 -19.23 16.43
N SER A 338 7.08 -20.11 15.43
CA SER A 338 8.07 -21.20 15.43
C SER A 338 9.51 -20.71 15.64
N ASP A 339 9.92 -19.65 14.94
CA ASP A 339 11.29 -19.14 15.03
C ASP A 339 11.60 -18.50 16.39
N ARG A 340 10.59 -17.89 17.02
CA ARG A 340 10.70 -17.34 18.37
C ARG A 340 10.83 -18.45 19.42
N LEU A 341 10.04 -19.51 19.29
CA LEU A 341 10.13 -20.69 20.17
C LEU A 341 11.49 -21.40 20.04
N ARG A 342 12.02 -21.54 18.82
CA ARG A 342 13.38 -22.05 18.59
C ARG A 342 14.44 -21.15 19.18
N SER A 343 14.29 -19.83 19.03
CA SER A 343 15.21 -18.84 19.62
C SER A 343 15.24 -18.91 21.14
N ALA A 344 14.07 -19.10 21.78
CA ALA A 344 14.00 -19.34 23.23
C ALA A 344 14.68 -20.66 23.63
N ALA A 345 14.46 -21.75 22.86
CA ALA A 345 15.10 -23.03 23.11
C ALA A 345 16.63 -22.98 22.97
N ALA A 346 17.14 -22.24 21.99
CA ALA A 346 18.57 -22.08 21.73
C ALA A 346 19.34 -21.49 22.93
N LYS A 347 18.67 -20.73 23.81
CA LYS A 347 19.27 -20.20 25.05
C LYS A 347 19.66 -21.29 26.06
N TYR A 348 19.18 -22.52 25.89
CA TYR A 348 19.31 -23.62 26.86
C TYR A 348 20.00 -24.88 26.30
N VAL A 349 20.54 -24.79 25.09
CA VAL A 349 21.28 -25.87 24.41
C VAL A 349 22.63 -26.08 25.09
#